data_AF-A0A9X0A1M2-F1
#
_entry.id   AF-A0A9X0A1M2-F1
#
_cell.length_a   1.000
_cell.length_b   1.000
_cell.length_c   1.000
_cell.angle_alpha   90.00
_cell.angle_beta   90.00
_cell.angle_gamma   90.00
#
_symmetry.space_group_name_H-M   'P 1'
#
loop_
_entity.id
_entity.type
_entity.pdbx_description
1 polymer ?
#
loop_
_entity_poly.entity_id
_entity_poly.type
_entity_poly.pdbx_seq_one_letter_code
_entity_poly.pdbx_strand_id
1 'polypeptide(L)'
;METKPRSTSVDKFRNNKVSVASVASQRAVQVELDVVDQRKDAFIKSGSQQDLLPTDTEHSAHDKEVERQRRRRLIFILLVALATTVLLVLVTTIPFLLGSKTSNTDSEDGGGTSKATGDKLKCEQLSHTLADGHLVCNGVEIGSTCWSVCIEGYKKENALIGSFECEENGEWNGERTTCVRKDCGSHDQIPNALQECIGTKYRDTCKVSCIEGHEKKDASSGSYACESNGKWSGEETICVPQDCGAPLQVPFVKLYNCTGTKYKDTCEVSCDENFNKTVPNIQCGSDGKWGSLTGACFISDVCIICNKVNGSCVQLPNNPQAYCRCNLGFAGDAVLPRQHCSIDNCPSIPNSGQENNDGDDLGDVCDVDDDNDNITDAKDNCQFKTNLLQEDKDSDTVGDACDNCIDVPNSDQTDSDGDGIGNACESGGDLDNDGVVKGDNCPLVPNPDQKDTDGDGVGDACDNCVSVSNIRQADTDQNLIGDACDEAADEDQDGVSDSKDNCKAVPNGNQVRYDIHVL
;
A
#
# COMPACT_ATOMS: atom_id res chain seq x y z
N MET A 1 23.98 96.22 21.24
CA MET A 1 23.39 96.21 22.59
C MET A 1 22.41 95.05 22.61
N GLU A 2 22.70 93.95 23.31
CA GLU A 2 22.57 93.82 24.79
C GLU A 2 21.11 94.02 25.24
N THR A 3 20.44 93.15 26.01
CA THR A 3 20.90 92.00 26.81
C THR A 3 19.69 91.08 27.17
N LYS A 4 19.95 89.81 27.52
CA LYS A 4 19.06 88.93 28.36
C LYS A 4 19.43 89.12 29.85
N PRO A 5 18.79 88.51 30.89
CA PRO A 5 17.65 87.55 30.97
C PRO A 5 16.51 88.06 31.93
N ARG A 6 15.48 87.32 32.41
CA ARG A 6 15.46 86.25 33.47
C ARG A 6 13.97 85.90 33.74
N SER A 7 13.44 84.69 33.47
CA SER A 7 13.38 83.44 34.28
C SER A 7 12.34 83.34 35.41
N THR A 8 11.34 82.46 35.22
CA THR A 8 10.70 81.51 36.17
C THR A 8 10.23 80.31 35.32
N SER A 9 10.72 79.06 35.51
CA SER A 9 10.19 78.00 36.43
C SER A 9 8.71 77.64 36.17
N VAL A 10 8.23 76.38 36.12
CA VAL A 10 8.78 75.01 36.38
C VAL A 10 7.70 73.99 35.91
N ASP A 11 7.92 72.75 35.42
CA ASP A 11 9.12 72.04 34.92
C ASP A 11 8.76 70.68 34.22
N LYS A 12 9.44 70.30 33.12
CA LYS A 12 9.72 68.90 32.64
C LYS A 12 8.56 68.00 32.13
N PHE A 13 8.77 66.98 31.25
CA PHE A 13 10.01 66.27 30.84
C PHE A 13 10.25 66.18 29.30
N ARG A 14 11.52 65.90 28.95
CA ARG A 14 12.27 65.92 27.66
C ARG A 14 11.61 65.15 26.48
N ASN A 15 11.69 65.54 25.20
CA ASN A 15 12.84 65.80 24.27
C ASN A 15 13.76 64.57 24.02
N ASN A 16 14.24 64.22 22.81
CA ASN A 16 14.45 64.94 21.53
C ASN A 16 14.24 63.95 20.34
N LYS A 17 13.77 64.32 19.13
CA LYS A 17 14.49 64.97 17.98
C LYS A 17 15.81 64.30 17.57
N VAL A 18 16.20 64.10 16.29
CA VAL A 18 15.60 64.21 14.93
C VAL A 18 16.54 63.39 14.03
N SER A 19 16.07 62.73 12.96
CA SER A 19 16.95 62.36 11.84
C SER A 19 16.24 62.48 10.48
N VAL A 20 17.02 62.91 9.49
CA VAL A 20 16.64 63.10 8.08
C VAL A 20 17.19 61.92 7.28
N ALA A 21 16.64 61.74 6.08
CA ALA A 21 17.16 60.96 4.94
C ALA A 21 16.52 59.59 4.70
N SER A 22 15.86 59.54 3.55
CA SER A 22 15.83 58.42 2.59
C SER A 22 17.16 57.68 2.44
N VAL A 23 17.08 56.46 1.87
CA VAL A 23 18.16 55.49 1.59
C VAL A 23 18.45 54.52 2.74
N ALA A 24 17.65 53.45 2.83
CA ALA A 24 18.03 52.13 3.38
C ALA A 24 16.97 51.03 3.09
N SER A 25 16.71 50.72 1.81
CA SER A 25 16.03 49.46 1.43
C SER A 25 16.54 48.91 0.10
N GLN A 26 17.87 48.86 -0.02
CA GLN A 26 18.61 48.19 -1.10
C GLN A 26 19.97 47.75 -0.52
N ARG A 27 20.05 46.51 0.00
CA ARG A 27 21.31 45.77 0.23
C ARG A 27 21.04 44.33 0.68
N ALA A 28 20.79 43.44 -0.28
CA ALA A 28 20.98 41.99 -0.16
C ALA A 28 21.02 41.37 -1.57
N VAL A 29 21.95 41.84 -2.41
CA VAL A 29 22.30 41.20 -3.69
C VAL A 29 23.82 40.97 -3.68
N GLN A 30 24.23 39.79 -4.15
CA GLN A 30 25.60 39.28 -4.23
C GLN A 30 26.39 39.15 -2.91
N VAL A 31 26.27 37.97 -2.28
CA VAL A 31 27.44 37.11 -2.08
C VAL A 31 27.09 35.76 -2.68
N GLU A 32 27.93 35.31 -3.61
CA GLU A 32 27.74 34.13 -4.45
C GLU A 32 28.80 33.10 -4.08
N LEU A 33 28.48 31.81 -4.27
CA LEU A 33 29.38 30.64 -4.26
C LEU A 33 30.04 30.22 -2.92
N ASP A 34 30.02 28.88 -2.73
CA ASP A 34 30.82 28.02 -1.83
C ASP A 34 30.19 27.49 -0.52
N VAL A 35 29.14 26.65 -0.59
CA VAL A 35 29.06 25.36 0.15
C VAL A 35 28.14 24.34 -0.58
N VAL A 36 28.52 23.85 -1.76
CA VAL A 36 27.93 22.61 -2.34
C VAL A 36 29.05 21.69 -2.86
N ASP A 37 29.92 21.26 -1.96
CA ASP A 37 30.76 20.08 -2.20
C ASP A 37 31.15 19.41 -0.88
N GLN A 38 30.40 18.35 -0.51
CA GLN A 38 30.84 17.16 0.23
C GLN A 38 29.64 16.31 0.68
N ARG A 39 29.12 15.50 -0.25
CA ARG A 39 28.41 14.23 0.05
C ARG A 39 28.27 13.32 -1.18
N LYS A 40 29.37 13.17 -1.93
CA LYS A 40 29.59 12.03 -2.81
C LYS A 40 30.73 11.19 -2.25
N ASP A 41 30.40 10.05 -1.64
CA ASP A 41 30.97 8.73 -2.01
C ASP A 41 30.51 7.61 -1.08
N ALA A 42 30.34 6.42 -1.68
CA ALA A 42 30.03 5.10 -1.08
C ALA A 42 28.64 5.00 -0.40
N PHE A 43 27.73 4.09 -0.76
CA PHE A 43 27.80 2.72 -1.31
C PHE A 43 26.75 2.54 -2.45
N ILE A 44 26.78 1.55 -3.36
CA ILE A 44 27.68 0.41 -3.62
C ILE A 44 27.85 0.17 -5.15
N LYS A 45 27.35 -0.95 -5.69
CA LYS A 45 27.24 -1.42 -7.09
C LYS A 45 26.33 -2.66 -7.14
N SER A 46 25.29 -2.63 -7.95
CA SER A 46 24.72 -3.77 -8.71
C SER A 46 23.57 -3.21 -9.55
N GLY A 47 23.42 -3.50 -10.83
CA GLY A 47 23.74 -4.74 -11.52
C GLY A 47 22.42 -5.27 -12.06
N SER A 48 22.15 -4.97 -13.33
CA SER A 48 20.89 -5.22 -14.04
C SER A 48 20.34 -6.65 -13.89
N GLN A 49 19.00 -6.78 -13.84
CA GLN A 49 18.33 -7.63 -14.83
C GLN A 49 16.86 -7.24 -15.06
N GLN A 50 16.38 -7.60 -16.24
CA GLN A 50 15.05 -7.31 -16.80
C GLN A 50 13.93 -8.02 -16.02
N ASP A 51 12.72 -7.47 -16.04
CA ASP A 51 11.60 -8.13 -16.73
C ASP A 51 10.42 -7.19 -17.03
N LEU A 52 9.48 -7.68 -17.86
CA LEU A 52 8.46 -6.91 -18.58
C LEU A 52 7.19 -6.58 -17.79
N LEU A 53 6.52 -5.50 -18.23
CA LEU A 53 5.12 -5.09 -17.95
C LEU A 53 4.11 -6.26 -17.98
N PRO A 54 3.00 -6.13 -17.23
CA PRO A 54 1.74 -5.91 -17.95
C PRO A 54 0.72 -4.96 -17.26
N THR A 55 0.41 -3.87 -17.96
CA THR A 55 -0.93 -3.29 -18.22
C THR A 55 -2.07 -3.41 -17.20
N ASP A 56 -2.67 -2.27 -16.91
CA ASP A 56 -3.85 -2.04 -16.06
C ASP A 56 -5.13 -2.79 -16.45
N THR A 57 -5.97 -3.04 -15.44
CA THR A 57 -7.46 -2.94 -15.49
C THR A 57 -8.04 -3.07 -14.08
N GLU A 58 -7.53 -2.24 -13.15
CA GLU A 58 -7.82 -2.27 -11.70
C GLU A 58 -9.17 -1.64 -11.28
N HIS A 59 -10.24 -1.94 -12.03
CA HIS A 59 -11.60 -1.99 -11.44
C HIS A 59 -12.41 -3.22 -11.88
N SER A 60 -11.76 -4.15 -12.58
CA SER A 60 -12.33 -5.45 -12.96
C SER A 60 -11.51 -6.63 -12.44
N ALA A 61 -10.29 -6.38 -11.95
CA ALA A 61 -9.35 -7.41 -11.49
C ALA A 61 -9.83 -8.20 -10.26
N HIS A 62 -10.42 -7.55 -9.25
CA HIS A 62 -10.81 -8.23 -8.01
C HIS A 62 -11.92 -9.27 -8.24
N ASP A 63 -13.02 -8.89 -8.91
CA ASP A 63 -14.08 -9.84 -9.28
C ASP A 63 -13.61 -10.88 -10.28
N LYS A 64 -12.76 -10.53 -11.26
CA LYS A 64 -12.16 -11.50 -12.19
C LYS A 64 -11.23 -12.49 -11.49
N GLU A 65 -10.51 -12.10 -10.44
CA GLU A 65 -9.65 -13.03 -9.69
C GLU A 65 -10.47 -13.88 -8.71
N VAL A 66 -11.53 -13.36 -8.07
CA VAL A 66 -12.49 -14.18 -7.30
C VAL A 66 -13.18 -15.20 -8.21
N GLU A 67 -13.61 -14.81 -9.41
CA GLU A 67 -14.17 -15.70 -10.43
C GLU A 67 -13.12 -16.69 -10.96
N ARG A 68 -11.86 -16.28 -11.19
CA ARG A 68 -10.75 -17.20 -11.53
C ARG A 68 -10.45 -18.18 -10.40
N GLN A 69 -10.45 -17.77 -9.14
CA GLN A 69 -10.25 -18.68 -8.01
C GLN A 69 -11.41 -19.65 -7.85
N ARG A 70 -12.65 -19.20 -8.05
CA ARG A 70 -13.83 -20.09 -8.12
C ARG A 70 -13.70 -21.10 -9.26
N ARG A 71 -13.30 -20.67 -10.47
CA ARG A 71 -13.06 -21.57 -11.62
C ARG A 71 -11.88 -22.51 -11.39
N ARG A 72 -10.76 -22.05 -10.83
CA ARG A 72 -9.60 -22.89 -10.45
C ARG A 72 -10.00 -23.95 -9.41
N ARG A 73 -10.77 -23.58 -8.39
CA ARG A 73 -11.31 -24.53 -7.40
C ARG A 73 -12.28 -25.53 -8.05
N LEU A 74 -13.19 -25.08 -8.94
CA LEU A 74 -14.10 -25.98 -9.66
C LEU A 74 -13.36 -26.96 -10.56
N ILE A 75 -12.36 -26.48 -11.32
CA ILE A 75 -11.53 -27.30 -12.20
C ILE A 75 -10.71 -28.29 -11.38
N PHE A 76 -10.15 -27.88 -10.23
CA PHE A 76 -9.42 -28.78 -9.34
C PHE A 76 -10.34 -29.88 -8.76
N ILE A 77 -11.54 -29.52 -8.32
CA ILE A 77 -12.55 -30.49 -7.86
C ILE A 77 -12.96 -31.44 -8.99
N LEU A 78 -13.18 -30.94 -10.22
CA LEU A 78 -13.48 -31.75 -11.41
C LEU A 78 -12.31 -32.67 -11.80
N LEU A 79 -11.06 -32.22 -11.69
CA LEU A 79 -9.87 -33.03 -11.97
C LEU A 79 -9.66 -34.12 -10.90
N VAL A 80 -9.92 -33.82 -9.63
CA VAL A 80 -9.91 -34.84 -8.56
C VAL A 80 -11.06 -35.83 -8.74
N ALA A 81 -12.25 -35.38 -9.14
CA ALA A 81 -13.38 -36.24 -9.49
C ALA A 81 -13.08 -37.12 -10.73
N LEU A 82 -12.44 -36.57 -11.76
CA LEU A 82 -11.98 -37.32 -12.94
C LEU A 82 -10.88 -38.32 -12.58
N ALA A 83 -9.88 -37.94 -11.79
CA ALA A 83 -8.82 -38.84 -11.36
C ALA A 83 -9.36 -39.99 -10.50
N THR A 84 -10.27 -39.71 -9.56
CA THR A 84 -10.90 -40.74 -8.72
C THR A 84 -11.85 -41.65 -9.51
N THR A 85 -12.62 -41.13 -10.47
CA THR A 85 -13.46 -41.95 -11.34
C THR A 85 -12.63 -42.77 -12.34
N VAL A 86 -11.56 -42.23 -12.92
CA VAL A 86 -10.61 -42.99 -13.75
C VAL A 86 -9.92 -44.09 -12.94
N LEU A 87 -9.52 -43.82 -11.68
CA LEU A 87 -8.94 -44.84 -10.80
C LEU A 87 -9.95 -45.94 -10.46
N LEU A 88 -11.22 -45.60 -10.20
CA LEU A 88 -12.31 -46.56 -10.00
C LEU A 88 -12.63 -47.38 -11.26
N VAL A 89 -12.57 -46.77 -12.45
CA VAL A 89 -12.75 -47.48 -13.73
C VAL A 89 -11.58 -48.43 -13.99
N LEU A 90 -10.33 -48.00 -13.80
CA LEU A 90 -9.14 -48.85 -13.97
C LEU A 90 -9.12 -50.05 -13.01
N VAL A 91 -9.63 -49.88 -11.78
CA VAL A 91 -9.74 -50.97 -10.78
C VAL A 91 -10.92 -51.92 -11.07
N THR A 92 -11.92 -51.51 -11.86
CA THR A 92 -13.12 -52.33 -12.16
C THR A 92 -13.14 -52.96 -13.56
N THR A 93 -12.27 -52.55 -14.50
CA THR A 93 -12.28 -53.05 -15.89
C THR A 93 -11.27 -54.16 -16.22
N ILE A 94 -10.56 -54.74 -15.24
CA ILE A 94 -9.69 -55.92 -15.49
C ILE A 94 -10.28 -57.20 -14.87
N PRO A 95 -11.18 -57.89 -15.60
CA PRO A 95 -11.36 -59.33 -15.41
C PRO A 95 -11.18 -60.13 -16.72
N PHE A 96 -10.10 -60.91 -16.74
CA PHE A 96 -10.07 -62.35 -17.08
C PHE A 96 -10.38 -62.88 -18.50
N LEU A 97 -9.58 -63.90 -18.90
CA LEU A 97 -9.74 -64.83 -20.05
C LEU A 97 -9.37 -64.26 -21.44
N LEU A 98 -8.77 -65.01 -22.40
CA LEU A 98 -8.55 -66.45 -22.63
C LEU A 98 -7.05 -66.66 -23.06
N GLY A 99 -6.40 -67.83 -23.08
CA GLY A 99 -6.87 -69.21 -22.96
C GLY A 99 -6.74 -70.00 -24.28
N SER A 100 -5.71 -70.85 -24.44
CA SER A 100 -5.72 -71.95 -25.42
C SER A 100 -4.86 -73.15 -24.99
N LYS A 101 -5.26 -74.36 -25.40
CA LYS A 101 -4.66 -75.68 -25.08
C LYS A 101 -4.06 -76.32 -26.32
N THR A 102 -3.04 -77.16 -26.16
CA THR A 102 -2.80 -78.46 -26.85
C THR A 102 -1.74 -79.22 -26.01
N SER A 103 -2.04 -80.33 -25.32
CA SER A 103 -2.28 -81.72 -25.75
C SER A 103 -1.01 -82.52 -26.12
N ASN A 104 -0.81 -83.62 -25.39
CA ASN A 104 0.25 -84.65 -25.45
C ASN A 104 0.80 -85.04 -26.84
N THR A 105 2.07 -85.48 -26.83
CA THR A 105 2.46 -86.84 -27.30
C THR A 105 3.61 -87.39 -26.45
N ASP A 106 3.57 -88.68 -26.14
CA ASP A 106 4.61 -89.43 -25.42
C ASP A 106 5.86 -89.69 -26.30
N SER A 107 7.02 -89.92 -25.67
CA SER A 107 7.97 -90.99 -26.06
C SER A 107 9.16 -91.11 -25.09
N GLU A 108 9.50 -92.35 -24.73
CA GLU A 108 10.77 -92.71 -24.07
C GLU A 108 11.95 -92.66 -25.07
N ASP A 109 13.18 -92.38 -24.61
CA ASP A 109 14.27 -93.38 -24.47
C ASP A 109 15.68 -92.74 -24.26
N GLY A 110 16.56 -93.45 -23.56
CA GLY A 110 17.94 -93.69 -24.02
C GLY A 110 19.03 -92.60 -24.02
N GLY A 111 19.61 -92.30 -22.85
CA GLY A 111 21.09 -92.32 -22.62
C GLY A 111 22.00 -91.17 -23.14
N GLY A 112 23.20 -91.03 -22.55
CA GLY A 112 24.24 -90.14 -23.11
C GLY A 112 25.27 -89.48 -22.17
N THR A 113 25.93 -90.25 -21.31
CA THR A 113 27.34 -90.04 -20.84
C THR A 113 27.98 -88.63 -20.83
N SER A 114 28.28 -88.16 -19.61
CA SER A 114 29.56 -87.52 -19.20
C SER A 114 30.19 -86.38 -20.04
N LYS A 115 30.31 -85.20 -19.42
CA LYS A 115 31.63 -84.56 -19.28
C LYS A 115 31.67 -83.61 -18.09
N ALA A 116 32.42 -84.00 -17.05
CA ALA A 116 32.85 -83.06 -16.02
C ALA A 116 34.05 -82.26 -16.57
N THR A 117 33.86 -80.96 -16.78
CA THR A 117 34.94 -79.99 -16.87
C THR A 117 34.78 -79.05 -15.68
N GLY A 118 35.81 -78.96 -14.85
CA GLY A 118 35.76 -78.26 -13.58
C GLY A 118 35.80 -76.75 -13.74
N ASP A 119 34.65 -76.16 -14.07
CA ASP A 119 34.42 -74.76 -13.74
C ASP A 119 34.40 -74.65 -12.22
N LYS A 120 35.19 -73.71 -11.66
CA LYS A 120 35.01 -73.28 -10.27
C LYS A 120 33.54 -72.93 -10.10
N LEU A 121 32.89 -73.44 -9.06
CA LEU A 121 31.61 -72.92 -8.60
C LEU A 121 31.74 -71.39 -8.45
N LYS A 122 30.78 -70.65 -9.00
CA LYS A 122 30.68 -69.19 -8.91
C LYS A 122 29.29 -68.89 -8.42
N CYS A 123 29.16 -67.93 -7.50
CA CYS A 123 27.85 -67.53 -7.02
C CYS A 123 27.11 -66.71 -8.08
N GLU A 124 25.78 -66.74 -8.04
CA GLU A 124 24.95 -65.97 -8.97
C GLU A 124 25.19 -64.45 -8.82
N GLN A 125 25.15 -63.71 -9.92
CA GLN A 125 25.32 -62.26 -9.90
C GLN A 125 24.15 -61.58 -9.18
N LEU A 126 24.37 -61.11 -7.95
CA LEU A 126 23.36 -60.36 -7.20
C LEU A 126 22.99 -59.06 -7.92
N SER A 127 21.69 -58.76 -8.00
CA SER A 127 21.23 -57.46 -8.50
C SER A 127 21.76 -56.33 -7.62
N HIS A 128 22.45 -55.36 -8.23
CA HIS A 128 23.00 -54.20 -7.55
C HIS A 128 21.93 -53.24 -6.99
N THR A 129 20.67 -53.38 -7.45
CA THR A 129 19.56 -52.55 -6.97
C THR A 129 19.13 -52.95 -5.55
N LEU A 130 19.09 -51.95 -4.68
CA LEU A 130 18.58 -52.01 -3.31
C LEU A 130 17.69 -50.77 -3.10
N ALA A 131 16.57 -50.91 -2.41
CA ALA A 131 15.74 -49.75 -2.08
C ALA A 131 16.55 -48.78 -1.20
N ASP A 132 16.63 -47.52 -1.62
CA ASP A 132 17.44 -46.46 -0.98
C ASP A 132 18.92 -46.83 -0.72
N GLY A 133 19.50 -47.65 -1.60
CA GLY A 133 20.88 -48.09 -1.50
C GLY A 133 21.41 -48.75 -2.78
N HIS A 134 22.60 -49.35 -2.67
CA HIS A 134 23.20 -50.20 -3.69
C HIS A 134 24.01 -51.32 -3.03
N LEU A 135 24.34 -52.35 -3.80
CA LEU A 135 25.31 -53.38 -3.38
C LEU A 135 26.67 -53.10 -4.03
N VAL A 136 27.73 -53.18 -3.21
CA VAL A 136 29.12 -53.13 -3.66
C VAL A 136 29.70 -54.53 -3.47
N CYS A 137 30.21 -55.12 -4.54
CA CYS A 137 30.75 -56.48 -4.58
C CYS A 137 32.17 -56.47 -5.16
N ASN A 138 33.05 -57.33 -4.64
CA ASN A 138 34.41 -57.49 -5.18
C ASN A 138 34.54 -58.58 -6.26
N GLY A 139 33.49 -59.36 -6.51
CA GLY A 139 33.48 -60.44 -7.50
C GLY A 139 32.28 -61.39 -7.33
N VAL A 140 32.34 -62.52 -8.03
CA VAL A 140 31.39 -63.67 -7.93
C VAL A 140 32.10 -65.03 -7.80
N GLU A 141 33.42 -65.04 -7.55
CA GLU A 141 34.17 -66.27 -7.28
C GLU A 141 34.03 -66.67 -5.79
N ILE A 142 34.26 -67.94 -5.45
CA ILE A 142 34.27 -68.42 -4.06
C ILE A 142 35.19 -67.53 -3.19
N GLY A 143 34.70 -67.08 -2.04
CA GLY A 143 35.35 -66.11 -1.16
C GLY A 143 35.19 -64.64 -1.57
N SER A 144 34.43 -64.35 -2.63
CA SER A 144 34.00 -62.97 -2.93
C SER A 144 33.02 -62.47 -1.87
N THR A 145 33.06 -61.18 -1.61
CA THR A 145 32.17 -60.51 -0.65
C THR A 145 31.39 -59.38 -1.30
N CYS A 146 30.14 -59.26 -0.87
CA CYS A 146 29.25 -58.14 -1.20
C CYS A 146 28.80 -57.46 0.09
N TRP A 147 28.64 -56.15 0.08
CA TRP A 147 27.99 -55.42 1.17
C TRP A 147 27.03 -54.37 0.65
N SER A 148 25.92 -54.18 1.38
CA SER A 148 24.97 -53.10 1.12
C SER A 148 25.53 -51.76 1.59
N VAL A 149 25.33 -50.73 0.76
CA VAL A 149 25.66 -49.33 1.04
C VAL A 149 24.39 -48.51 0.81
N CYS A 150 23.91 -47.82 1.83
CA CYS A 150 22.75 -46.94 1.70
C CYS A 150 23.13 -45.61 1.05
N ILE A 151 22.19 -44.97 0.35
CA ILE A 151 22.41 -43.63 -0.21
C ILE A 151 22.45 -42.57 0.90
N GLU A 152 22.86 -41.35 0.55
CA GLU A 152 22.96 -40.26 1.50
C GLU A 152 21.61 -39.96 2.18
N GLY A 153 21.63 -39.69 3.49
CA GLY A 153 20.41 -39.57 4.30
C GLY A 153 19.75 -40.88 4.72
N TYR A 154 20.29 -42.04 4.33
CA TYR A 154 19.81 -43.35 4.78
C TYR A 154 20.89 -44.11 5.58
N LYS A 155 20.46 -45.10 6.36
CA LYS A 155 21.32 -46.01 7.15
C LYS A 155 20.76 -47.43 7.10
N LYS A 156 21.61 -48.44 7.36
CA LYS A 156 21.15 -49.82 7.53
C LYS A 156 20.20 -49.91 8.73
N GLU A 157 19.07 -50.60 8.57
CA GLU A 157 18.13 -50.89 9.65
C GLU A 157 18.78 -51.76 10.73
N ASN A 158 19.42 -52.86 10.31
CA ASN A 158 20.33 -53.64 11.14
C ASN A 158 21.76 -53.51 10.59
N ALA A 159 22.65 -52.93 11.41
CA ALA A 159 24.04 -52.71 11.08
C ALA A 159 24.89 -54.01 11.01
N LEU A 160 24.41 -55.10 11.62
CA LEU A 160 25.05 -56.42 11.61
C LEU A 160 24.68 -57.26 10.36
N ILE A 161 23.78 -56.76 9.50
CA ILE A 161 23.23 -57.47 8.33
C ILE A 161 23.55 -56.69 7.05
N GLY A 162 23.50 -57.35 5.89
CA GLY A 162 23.88 -56.78 4.60
C GLY A 162 25.38 -56.85 4.31
N SER A 163 26.02 -57.93 4.76
CA SER A 163 27.27 -58.46 4.23
C SER A 163 27.02 -59.90 3.79
N PHE A 164 27.54 -60.28 2.64
CA PHE A 164 27.39 -61.61 2.05
C PHE A 164 28.75 -62.15 1.64
N GLU A 165 28.95 -63.45 1.80
CA GLU A 165 30.14 -64.18 1.34
C GLU A 165 29.71 -65.32 0.40
N CYS A 166 30.46 -65.50 -0.70
CA CYS A 166 30.22 -66.56 -1.68
C CYS A 166 30.88 -67.86 -1.18
N GLU A 167 30.07 -68.84 -0.76
CA GLU A 167 30.55 -70.08 -0.15
C GLU A 167 30.98 -71.15 -1.17
N GLU A 168 31.66 -72.20 -0.70
CA GLU A 168 32.16 -73.31 -1.54
C GLU A 168 31.05 -74.10 -2.26
N ASN A 169 29.79 -73.97 -1.80
CA ASN A 169 28.61 -74.56 -2.44
C ASN A 169 28.06 -73.70 -3.61
N GLY A 170 28.61 -72.51 -3.86
CA GLY A 170 28.15 -71.60 -4.92
C GLY A 170 26.94 -70.75 -4.55
N GLU A 171 26.55 -70.71 -3.27
CA GLU A 171 25.48 -69.85 -2.76
C GLU A 171 26.06 -68.66 -1.98
N TRP A 172 25.29 -67.57 -1.90
CA TRP A 172 25.64 -66.41 -1.07
C TRP A 172 25.12 -66.61 0.35
N ASN A 173 26.01 -66.73 1.33
CA ASN A 173 25.64 -66.72 2.74
C ASN A 173 25.55 -65.28 3.27
N GLY A 174 24.36 -64.88 3.71
CA GLY A 174 24.07 -63.57 4.28
C GLY A 174 22.65 -63.10 3.97
N GLU A 175 22.16 -62.12 4.74
CA GLU A 175 20.82 -61.53 4.55
C GLU A 175 20.91 -60.07 4.09
N ARG A 176 19.93 -59.63 3.29
CA ARG A 176 19.82 -58.27 2.76
C ARG A 176 19.20 -57.34 3.82
N THR A 177 19.96 -56.33 4.25
CA THR A 177 19.46 -55.27 5.14
C THR A 177 18.61 -54.24 4.38
N THR A 178 17.64 -53.63 5.05
CA THR A 178 16.87 -52.48 4.55
C THR A 178 17.63 -51.18 4.79
N CYS A 179 17.60 -50.25 3.83
CA CYS A 179 18.05 -48.88 4.05
C CYS A 179 16.87 -48.03 4.53
N VAL A 180 16.96 -47.50 5.75
CA VAL A 180 15.95 -46.64 6.38
C VAL A 180 16.46 -45.22 6.51
N ARG A 181 15.55 -44.24 6.42
CA ARG A 181 15.88 -42.82 6.58
C ARG A 181 16.60 -42.59 7.92
N LYS A 182 17.69 -41.82 7.90
CA LYS A 182 18.35 -41.34 9.12
C LYS A 182 17.35 -40.51 9.93
N ASP A 183 17.52 -40.54 11.24
CA ASP A 183 16.67 -39.83 12.19
C ASP A 183 17.48 -38.66 12.75
N CYS A 184 16.96 -37.44 12.63
CA CYS A 184 17.52 -36.24 13.24
C CYS A 184 17.11 -36.09 14.71
N GLY A 185 16.20 -36.94 15.21
CA GLY A 185 15.57 -36.77 16.50
C GLY A 185 14.52 -35.66 16.50
N SER A 186 13.84 -35.49 17.64
CA SER A 186 12.92 -34.36 17.83
C SER A 186 13.68 -33.03 17.75
N HIS A 187 13.08 -32.03 17.10
CA HIS A 187 13.63 -30.68 17.09
C HIS A 187 13.63 -30.07 18.50
N ASP A 188 14.66 -29.26 18.82
CA ASP A 188 14.75 -28.57 20.09
C ASP A 188 13.59 -27.60 20.30
N GLN A 189 13.07 -27.53 21.53
CA GLN A 189 11.93 -26.70 21.88
C GLN A 189 12.34 -25.22 21.98
N ILE A 190 11.74 -24.37 21.15
CA ILE A 190 11.99 -22.93 21.13
C ILE A 190 10.98 -22.24 22.05
N PRO A 191 11.43 -21.49 23.09
CA PRO A 191 10.53 -20.74 23.97
C PRO A 191 9.66 -19.74 23.20
N ASN A 192 8.41 -19.60 23.61
CA ASN A 192 7.43 -18.69 23.00
C ASN A 192 7.18 -18.95 21.50
N ALA A 193 7.33 -20.19 21.04
CA ALA A 193 7.01 -20.61 19.69
C ALA A 193 6.08 -21.82 19.65
N LEU A 194 5.23 -21.87 18.62
CA LEU A 194 4.54 -23.07 18.17
C LEU A 194 5.43 -23.79 17.14
N GLN A 195 5.54 -25.11 17.27
CA GLN A 195 6.36 -25.95 16.39
C GLN A 195 5.49 -27.02 15.73
N GLU A 196 5.46 -27.02 14.39
CA GLU A 196 4.73 -27.97 13.56
C GLU A 196 5.74 -28.84 12.78
N CYS A 197 6.15 -29.96 13.38
CA CYS A 197 7.10 -30.89 12.77
C CYS A 197 6.39 -32.08 12.11
N ILE A 198 6.67 -32.33 10.83
CA ILE A 198 6.10 -33.44 10.03
C ILE A 198 7.01 -34.69 10.13
N GLY A 199 7.35 -35.09 11.35
CA GLY A 199 8.26 -36.20 11.64
C GLY A 199 9.67 -35.77 12.09
N THR A 200 10.62 -36.70 12.03
CA THR A 200 12.00 -36.55 12.55
C THR A 200 13.09 -37.14 11.62
N LYS A 201 12.70 -37.67 10.47
CA LYS A 201 13.59 -38.44 9.57
C LYS A 201 14.01 -37.62 8.36
N TYR A 202 15.06 -38.06 7.67
CA TYR A 202 15.61 -37.33 6.51
C TYR A 202 14.52 -36.88 5.53
N ARG A 203 14.52 -35.59 5.15
CA ARG A 203 13.50 -34.86 4.37
C ARG A 203 12.20 -34.49 5.10
N ASP A 204 12.00 -34.89 6.35
CA ASP A 204 10.93 -34.33 7.19
C ASP A 204 11.29 -32.86 7.54
N THR A 205 10.28 -32.01 7.68
CA THR A 205 10.43 -30.57 7.94
C THR A 205 9.76 -30.17 9.24
N CYS A 206 10.29 -29.17 9.93
CA CYS A 206 9.63 -28.51 11.05
C CYS A 206 9.47 -27.01 10.80
N LYS A 207 8.24 -26.51 10.95
CA LYS A 207 7.92 -25.09 10.85
C LYS A 207 7.73 -24.50 12.25
N VAL A 208 8.33 -23.34 12.48
CA VAL A 208 8.33 -22.64 13.76
C VAL A 208 7.75 -21.24 13.55
N SER A 209 6.71 -20.94 14.32
CA SER A 209 6.05 -19.63 14.35
C SER A 209 5.98 -19.14 15.80
N CYS A 210 6.27 -17.88 16.05
CA CYS A 210 6.14 -17.31 17.39
C CYS A 210 4.67 -17.34 17.84
N ILE A 211 4.44 -17.53 19.15
CA ILE A 211 3.10 -17.45 19.73
C ILE A 211 2.60 -16.00 19.75
N GLU A 212 1.31 -15.82 20.03
CA GLU A 212 0.69 -14.50 20.09
C GLU A 212 1.47 -13.51 20.99
N GLY A 213 1.63 -12.28 20.51
CA GLY A 213 2.38 -11.21 21.18
C GLY A 213 3.90 -11.42 21.22
N HIS A 214 4.43 -12.33 20.40
CA HIS A 214 5.86 -12.51 20.19
C HIS A 214 6.20 -12.43 18.71
N GLU A 215 7.38 -11.89 18.41
CA GLU A 215 7.90 -11.76 17.06
C GLU A 215 9.29 -12.40 16.94
N LYS A 216 9.69 -12.67 15.69
CA LYS A 216 11.03 -13.15 15.39
C LYS A 216 11.99 -11.98 15.52
N LYS A 217 13.00 -12.13 16.39
CA LYS A 217 14.05 -11.11 16.61
C LYS A 217 14.83 -10.77 15.34
N ASP A 218 15.02 -11.75 14.47
CA ASP A 218 15.83 -11.69 13.27
C ASP A 218 15.02 -12.28 12.10
N ALA A 219 15.34 -11.93 10.85
CA ALA A 219 14.58 -12.28 9.62
C ALA A 219 14.50 -13.78 9.26
N SER A 220 14.86 -14.66 10.21
CA SER A 220 14.80 -16.12 10.14
C SER A 220 13.53 -16.65 9.49
N SER A 221 13.68 -17.60 8.57
CA SER A 221 12.53 -18.23 7.88
C SER A 221 11.60 -18.96 8.85
N GLY A 222 12.12 -19.46 9.98
CA GLY A 222 11.39 -20.37 10.88
C GLY A 222 11.13 -21.74 10.26
N SER A 223 11.90 -22.12 9.23
CA SER A 223 11.76 -23.41 8.54
C SER A 223 13.03 -24.24 8.72
N TYR A 224 12.86 -25.44 9.27
CA TYR A 224 13.93 -26.40 9.51
C TYR A 224 13.71 -27.68 8.70
N ALA A 225 14.79 -28.28 8.21
CA ALA A 225 14.76 -29.54 7.45
C ALA A 225 15.71 -30.57 8.06
N CYS A 226 15.29 -31.84 8.14
CA CYS A 226 16.16 -32.93 8.56
C CYS A 226 17.07 -33.38 7.40
N GLU A 227 18.37 -33.14 7.52
CA GLU A 227 19.37 -33.32 6.46
C GLU A 227 19.96 -34.74 6.37
N SER A 228 20.71 -34.96 5.28
CA SER A 228 21.37 -36.24 4.97
C SER A 228 22.45 -36.64 6.00
N ASN A 229 22.93 -35.67 6.78
CA ASN A 229 23.86 -35.83 7.89
C ASN A 229 23.18 -36.35 9.18
N GLY A 230 21.84 -36.33 9.27
CA GLY A 230 21.10 -36.70 10.48
C GLY A 230 21.01 -35.58 11.53
N LYS A 231 20.99 -34.32 11.10
CA LYS A 231 20.71 -33.14 11.92
C LYS A 231 19.67 -32.25 11.26
N TRP A 232 18.98 -31.45 12.06
CA TRP A 232 18.16 -30.35 11.58
C TRP A 232 19.04 -29.20 11.08
N SER A 233 18.71 -28.61 9.93
CA SER A 233 19.28 -27.36 9.43
C SER A 233 18.22 -26.27 9.31
N GLY A 234 18.66 -25.02 9.43
CA GLY A 234 17.85 -23.81 9.45
C GLY A 234 18.53 -22.73 10.28
N GLU A 235 18.09 -21.48 10.13
CA GLU A 235 18.58 -20.36 10.95
C GLU A 235 17.97 -20.41 12.36
N GLU A 236 18.71 -20.01 13.39
CA GLU A 236 18.18 -19.99 14.76
C GLU A 236 17.02 -18.99 14.89
N THR A 237 15.84 -19.48 15.27
CA THR A 237 14.62 -18.66 15.40
C THR A 237 14.41 -18.28 16.85
N ILE A 238 14.54 -16.99 17.16
CA ILE A 238 14.37 -16.45 18.52
C ILE A 238 13.07 -15.64 18.58
N CYS A 239 12.10 -16.12 19.38
CA CYS A 239 10.83 -15.43 19.59
C CYS A 239 10.89 -14.52 20.83
N VAL A 240 10.90 -13.20 20.61
CA VAL A 240 10.92 -12.17 21.65
C VAL A 240 9.53 -11.55 21.83
N PRO A 241 9.16 -11.07 23.02
CA PRO A 241 7.90 -10.35 23.20
C PRO A 241 7.87 -9.08 22.35
N GLN A 242 6.73 -8.81 21.71
CA GLN A 242 6.42 -7.56 21.03
C GLN A 242 6.71 -6.35 21.95
N ASP A 243 7.25 -5.27 21.39
CA ASP A 243 7.59 -4.06 22.16
C ASP A 243 6.74 -2.88 21.69
N CYS A 244 5.79 -2.47 22.53
CA CYS A 244 4.90 -1.35 22.25
C CYS A 244 5.57 0.04 22.41
N GLY A 245 6.86 0.08 22.77
CA GLY A 245 7.56 1.32 23.09
C GLY A 245 6.99 2.04 24.31
N ALA A 246 7.38 3.30 24.50
CA ALA A 246 6.77 4.13 25.53
C ALA A 246 5.33 4.48 25.12
N PRO A 247 4.32 4.29 26.00
CA PRO A 247 2.94 4.60 25.67
C PRO A 247 2.77 6.09 25.37
N LEU A 248 2.07 6.39 24.28
CA LEU A 248 1.85 7.76 23.80
C LEU A 248 1.13 8.59 24.88
N GLN A 249 1.74 9.70 25.28
CA GLN A 249 1.10 10.66 26.18
C GLN A 249 0.04 11.42 25.39
N VAL A 250 -1.20 11.42 25.89
CA VAL A 250 -2.32 12.17 25.31
C VAL A 250 -2.82 13.21 26.33
N PRO A 251 -3.36 14.36 25.90
CA PRO A 251 -3.84 15.39 26.83
C PRO A 251 -4.85 14.84 27.85
N PHE A 252 -4.82 15.41 29.06
CA PHE A 252 -5.67 15.07 30.21
C PHE A 252 -5.49 13.66 30.79
N VAL A 253 -4.68 12.81 30.16
CA VAL A 253 -4.26 11.50 30.68
C VAL A 253 -2.85 11.60 31.26
N LYS A 254 -2.66 11.09 32.47
CA LYS A 254 -1.36 10.89 33.11
C LYS A 254 -1.13 9.41 33.32
N LEU A 255 -0.10 8.86 32.67
CA LEU A 255 0.33 7.48 32.87
C LEU A 255 1.36 7.39 33.99
N TYR A 256 1.20 6.42 34.86
CA TYR A 256 2.11 6.15 35.99
C TYR A 256 2.14 4.66 36.30
N ASN A 257 3.06 4.23 37.18
CA ASN A 257 3.25 2.82 37.58
C ASN A 257 3.37 1.83 36.39
N CYS A 258 4.01 2.24 35.29
CA CYS A 258 4.27 1.37 34.15
C CYS A 258 5.23 0.23 34.51
N THR A 259 4.89 -1.01 34.14
CA THR A 259 5.73 -2.20 34.41
C THR A 259 6.87 -2.39 33.40
N GLY A 260 6.71 -1.86 32.18
CA GLY A 260 7.64 -1.98 31.07
C GLY A 260 7.01 -1.49 29.76
N THR A 261 7.48 -2.00 28.63
CA THR A 261 7.00 -1.67 27.27
C THR A 261 6.61 -2.88 26.44
N LYS A 262 6.73 -4.10 26.97
CA LYS A 262 6.61 -5.35 26.23
C LYS A 262 5.24 -5.99 26.36
N TYR A 263 4.92 -6.94 25.49
CA TYR A 263 3.63 -7.65 25.48
C TYR A 263 3.19 -8.07 26.90
N LYS A 264 1.96 -7.68 27.26
CA LYS A 264 1.33 -7.80 28.59
C LYS A 264 1.79 -6.82 29.68
N ASP A 265 2.80 -5.98 29.48
CA ASP A 265 3.09 -4.86 30.39
C ASP A 265 1.90 -3.90 30.49
N THR A 266 1.76 -3.26 31.66
CA THR A 266 0.63 -2.39 31.98
C THR A 266 1.09 -1.03 32.51
N CYS A 267 0.28 0.01 32.29
CA CYS A 267 0.41 1.33 32.90
C CYS A 267 -0.91 1.76 33.54
N GLU A 268 -0.86 2.35 34.72
CA GLU A 268 -2.05 2.92 35.36
C GLU A 268 -2.41 4.27 34.72
N VAL A 269 -3.71 4.48 34.52
CA VAL A 269 -4.28 5.73 33.98
C VAL A 269 -4.69 6.64 35.13
N SER A 270 -4.30 7.91 35.10
CA SER A 270 -4.91 8.98 35.90
C SER A 270 -5.45 10.06 34.97
N CYS A 271 -6.44 10.80 35.45
CA CYS A 271 -7.07 11.89 34.70
C CYS A 271 -6.80 13.23 35.38
N ASP A 272 -6.73 14.31 34.60
CA ASP A 272 -6.69 15.66 35.13
C ASP A 272 -7.99 16.05 35.85
N GLU A 273 -7.91 17.09 36.69
CA GLU A 273 -9.06 17.58 37.45
C GLU A 273 -10.25 17.90 36.52
N ASN A 274 -11.44 17.45 36.95
CA ASN A 274 -12.74 17.47 36.27
C ASN A 274 -12.98 16.38 35.21
N PHE A 275 -12.03 15.49 34.94
CA PHE A 275 -12.26 14.32 34.08
C PHE A 275 -12.57 13.06 34.90
N ASN A 276 -13.55 12.30 34.45
CA ASN A 276 -13.91 11.00 35.01
C ASN A 276 -13.11 9.88 34.33
N LYS A 277 -12.41 9.09 35.13
CA LYS A 277 -11.64 7.90 34.67
C LYS A 277 -12.59 6.76 34.30
N THR A 278 -12.48 6.24 33.07
CA THR A 278 -13.33 5.15 32.56
C THR A 278 -12.62 3.80 32.55
N VAL A 279 -11.29 3.78 32.33
CA VAL A 279 -10.45 2.57 32.31
C VAL A 279 -9.41 2.60 33.43
N PRO A 280 -9.14 1.48 34.14
CA PRO A 280 -8.21 1.44 35.26
C PRO A 280 -6.73 1.58 34.82
N ASN A 281 -6.37 0.92 33.72
CA ASN A 281 -5.03 0.79 33.17
C ASN A 281 -5.11 0.55 31.65
N ILE A 282 -3.96 0.64 30.98
CA ILE A 282 -3.74 0.15 29.62
C ILE A 282 -2.73 -1.00 29.64
N GLN A 283 -2.75 -1.84 28.61
CA GLN A 283 -1.85 -2.98 28.44
C GLN A 283 -1.23 -2.98 27.04
N CYS A 284 0.02 -3.41 26.92
CA CYS A 284 0.69 -3.64 25.64
C CYS A 284 0.12 -4.91 24.96
N GLY A 285 -0.48 -4.72 23.79
CA GLY A 285 -1.20 -5.71 23.00
C GLY A 285 -0.29 -6.65 22.21
N SER A 286 -0.90 -7.69 21.62
CA SER A 286 -0.18 -8.68 20.80
C SER A 286 0.22 -8.18 19.41
N ASP A 287 -0.24 -6.99 19.03
CA ASP A 287 0.02 -6.25 17.79
C ASP A 287 1.16 -5.22 17.92
N GLY A 288 1.86 -5.19 19.05
CA GLY A 288 2.91 -4.19 19.30
C GLY A 288 2.36 -2.79 19.59
N LYS A 289 1.09 -2.66 20.00
CA LYS A 289 0.48 -1.36 20.35
C LYS A 289 -0.10 -1.36 21.76
N TRP A 290 -0.02 -0.21 22.42
CA TRP A 290 -0.70 0.00 23.70
C TRP A 290 -2.21 0.08 23.50
N GLY A 291 -2.96 -0.52 24.44
CA GLY A 291 -4.42 -0.40 24.48
C GLY A 291 -4.89 1.05 24.42
N SER A 292 -5.92 1.31 23.60
CA SER A 292 -6.35 2.67 23.27
C SER A 292 -6.71 3.51 24.51
N LEU A 293 -6.16 4.72 24.57
CA LEU A 293 -6.51 5.75 25.54
C LEU A 293 -7.75 6.58 25.13
N THR A 294 -8.36 6.30 23.98
CA THR A 294 -9.56 6.99 23.52
C THR A 294 -10.70 6.83 24.52
N GLY A 295 -11.13 7.96 25.12
CA GLY A 295 -12.19 7.99 26.13
C GLY A 295 -11.77 7.48 27.50
N ALA A 296 -10.49 7.21 27.75
CA ALA A 296 -9.96 6.76 29.05
C ALA A 296 -10.23 7.77 30.19
N CYS A 297 -10.30 9.05 29.83
CA CYS A 297 -10.73 10.17 30.67
C CYS A 297 -11.85 10.91 29.94
N PHE A 298 -13.06 10.94 30.50
CA PHE A 298 -14.23 11.57 29.89
C PHE A 298 -14.75 12.74 30.74
N ILE A 299 -15.20 13.80 30.09
CA ILE A 299 -15.88 14.94 30.71
C ILE A 299 -17.14 15.26 29.90
N SER A 300 -18.21 15.70 30.57
CA SER A 300 -19.51 15.96 29.94
C SER A 300 -19.59 17.29 29.18
N ASP A 301 -18.57 18.15 29.26
CA ASP A 301 -18.55 19.48 28.67
C ASP A 301 -17.34 19.65 27.74
N VAL A 302 -17.62 19.72 26.43
CA VAL A 302 -16.64 19.88 25.35
C VAL A 302 -15.91 21.23 25.46
N CYS A 303 -16.57 22.29 25.96
CA CYS A 303 -15.95 23.62 26.06
C CYS A 303 -14.79 23.67 27.07
N ILE A 304 -14.80 22.80 28.09
CA ILE A 304 -13.70 22.71 29.07
C ILE A 304 -12.46 22.09 28.42
N ILE A 305 -12.63 21.15 27.47
CA ILE A 305 -11.52 20.58 26.69
C ILE A 305 -10.95 21.64 25.73
N CYS A 306 -11.81 22.30 24.94
CA CYS A 306 -11.42 23.30 23.93
C CYS A 306 -10.37 24.28 24.45
N ASN A 307 -10.71 24.98 25.53
CA ASN A 307 -9.90 26.04 26.11
C ASN A 307 -8.56 25.52 26.67
N LYS A 308 -8.36 24.20 26.79
CA LYS A 308 -7.13 23.56 27.24
C LYS A 308 -6.29 22.95 26.11
N VAL A 309 -6.83 22.71 24.91
CA VAL A 309 -6.10 22.17 23.73
C VAL A 309 -5.84 23.22 22.64
N ASN A 310 -5.86 24.50 23.00
CA ASN A 310 -5.80 25.62 22.07
C ASN A 310 -6.88 25.57 20.97
N GLY A 311 -8.09 25.17 21.35
CA GLY A 311 -9.31 25.35 20.57
C GLY A 311 -10.23 26.39 21.19
N SER A 312 -11.13 26.93 20.37
CA SER A 312 -12.26 27.76 20.78
C SER A 312 -13.54 26.91 20.77
N CYS A 313 -14.31 26.98 21.85
CA CYS A 313 -15.62 26.34 21.88
C CYS A 313 -16.63 27.17 21.07
N VAL A 314 -17.36 26.53 20.16
CA VAL A 314 -18.42 27.15 19.38
C VAL A 314 -19.75 26.54 19.82
N GLN A 315 -20.65 27.38 20.35
CA GLN A 315 -22.03 27.00 20.63
C GLN A 315 -22.88 27.28 19.39
N LEU A 316 -23.60 26.27 18.93
CA LEU A 316 -24.53 26.41 17.81
C LEU A 316 -25.84 27.07 18.29
N PRO A 317 -26.41 28.04 17.53
CA PRO A 317 -27.75 28.54 17.81
C PRO A 317 -28.75 27.38 17.87
N ASN A 318 -29.52 27.30 18.95
CA ASN A 318 -30.57 26.30 19.19
C ASN A 318 -30.14 24.82 19.35
N ASN A 319 -28.84 24.48 19.38
CA ASN A 319 -28.37 23.12 19.69
C ASN A 319 -27.47 23.13 20.96
N PRO A 320 -27.79 22.36 22.03
CA PRO A 320 -26.93 22.25 23.21
C PRO A 320 -25.61 21.53 22.96
N GLN A 321 -25.41 20.90 21.80
CA GLN A 321 -24.11 20.38 21.38
C GLN A 321 -23.19 21.53 20.96
N ALA A 322 -22.32 21.94 21.88
CA ALA A 322 -21.16 22.74 21.54
C ALA A 322 -20.11 21.85 20.86
N TYR A 323 -19.46 22.38 19.82
CA TYR A 323 -18.32 21.73 19.16
C TYR A 323 -17.06 22.56 19.33
N CYS A 324 -15.92 21.98 19.00
CA CYS A 324 -14.64 22.66 19.12
C CYS A 324 -14.06 22.98 17.75
N ARG A 325 -13.46 24.16 17.64
CA ARG A 325 -12.66 24.56 16.48
C ARG A 325 -11.26 24.92 16.94
N CYS A 326 -10.23 24.37 16.30
CA CYS A 326 -8.85 24.73 16.62
C CYS A 326 -8.60 26.24 16.41
N ASN A 327 -7.75 26.82 17.24
CA ASN A 327 -7.34 28.22 17.07
C ASN A 327 -6.37 28.33 15.89
N LEU A 328 -6.24 29.53 15.30
CA LEU A 328 -5.31 29.79 14.20
C LEU A 328 -3.88 29.35 14.56
N GLY A 329 -3.23 28.64 13.63
CA GLY A 329 -1.92 27.99 13.83
C GLY A 329 -1.98 26.57 14.39
N PHE A 330 -3.18 25.99 14.54
CA PHE A 330 -3.41 24.63 15.03
C PHE A 330 -4.48 23.95 14.16
N ALA A 331 -4.31 22.65 13.90
CA ALA A 331 -5.17 21.83 13.05
C ALA A 331 -5.63 20.55 13.76
N GLY A 332 -6.51 19.78 13.12
CA GLY A 332 -7.11 18.55 13.66
C GLY A 332 -8.39 18.80 14.47
N ASP A 333 -8.83 17.77 15.21
CA ASP A 333 -9.93 17.90 16.16
C ASP A 333 -9.44 18.17 17.60
N ALA A 334 -10.30 18.75 18.42
CA ALA A 334 -10.00 19.01 19.82
C ALA A 334 -10.34 17.84 20.75
N VAL A 335 -10.66 16.66 20.21
CA VAL A 335 -11.14 15.49 20.97
C VAL A 335 -10.15 14.34 20.78
N LEU A 336 -8.89 14.64 21.15
CA LEU A 336 -7.80 13.69 21.06
C LEU A 336 -8.09 12.44 21.94
N PRO A 337 -7.87 11.21 21.43
CA PRO A 337 -7.46 10.82 20.07
C PRO A 337 -8.51 9.98 19.32
N ARG A 338 -8.80 10.30 18.04
CA ARG A 338 -9.28 9.32 17.04
C ARG A 338 -8.80 9.61 15.61
N GLN A 339 -8.10 8.63 15.03
CA GLN A 339 -8.14 8.10 13.65
C GLN A 339 -8.17 8.99 12.39
N HIS A 340 -8.47 10.29 12.43
CA HIS A 340 -8.67 11.14 11.24
C HIS A 340 -7.92 12.47 11.32
N CYS A 341 -6.69 12.44 11.84
CA CYS A 341 -5.73 13.52 11.68
C CYS A 341 -4.48 12.93 11.04
N SER A 342 -4.30 13.18 9.75
CA SER A 342 -3.07 12.91 9.03
C SER A 342 -2.00 13.95 9.42
N ILE A 343 -0.73 13.61 9.18
CA ILE A 343 0.34 14.61 9.21
C ILE A 343 0.26 15.40 7.90
N ASP A 344 0.52 16.70 7.98
CA ASP A 344 0.67 17.58 6.81
C ASP A 344 1.88 17.12 6.00
N ASN A 345 1.68 16.81 4.71
CA ASN A 345 2.74 16.34 3.83
C ASN A 345 3.62 17.48 3.29
N CYS A 346 3.19 18.74 3.39
CA CYS A 346 4.03 19.92 3.12
C CYS A 346 4.03 20.93 4.29
N PRO A 347 4.60 20.58 5.47
CA PRO A 347 4.47 21.37 6.72
C PRO A 347 4.90 22.86 6.70
N SER A 348 5.58 23.30 5.64
CA SER A 348 6.02 24.69 5.44
C SER A 348 5.35 25.41 4.28
N ILE A 349 4.52 24.74 3.47
CA ILE A 349 3.86 25.31 2.29
C ILE A 349 2.36 24.96 2.33
N PRO A 350 1.44 25.94 2.49
CA PRO A 350 0.02 25.64 2.65
C PRO A 350 -0.60 24.94 1.43
N ASN A 351 -0.85 23.64 1.54
CA ASN A 351 -1.50 22.79 0.53
C ASN A 351 -2.76 22.13 1.11
N SER A 352 -3.84 22.90 1.33
CA SER A 352 -4.98 22.45 2.14
C SER A 352 -5.78 21.25 1.62
N GLY A 353 -5.58 20.81 0.38
CA GLY A 353 -6.13 19.54 -0.12
C GLY A 353 -5.26 18.32 0.21
N GLN A 354 -3.99 18.55 0.57
CA GLN A 354 -2.95 17.55 0.84
C GLN A 354 -2.76 16.57 -0.32
N GLU A 355 -2.85 17.08 -1.54
CA GLU A 355 -2.57 16.33 -2.76
C GLU A 355 -1.15 15.72 -2.71
N ASN A 356 -1.05 14.51 -3.25
CA ASN A 356 0.12 13.63 -3.31
C ASN A 356 -0.22 12.59 -4.39
N ASN A 357 0.31 12.79 -5.58
CA ASN A 357 -0.09 12.08 -6.79
C ASN A 357 0.58 10.69 -6.94
N ASP A 358 1.80 10.50 -6.44
CA ASP A 358 2.56 9.24 -6.52
C ASP A 358 2.41 8.31 -5.28
N GLY A 359 1.97 8.85 -4.14
CA GLY A 359 1.79 8.17 -2.87
C GLY A 359 3.02 8.16 -1.94
N ASP A 360 4.01 9.03 -2.12
CA ASP A 360 5.25 9.08 -1.33
C ASP A 360 5.09 9.82 0.04
N ASP A 361 6.18 10.16 0.76
CA ASP A 361 6.15 10.85 2.06
C ASP A 361 5.92 12.39 1.96
N LEU A 362 6.01 12.98 0.77
CA LEU A 362 5.82 14.40 0.46
C LEU A 362 4.41 14.65 -0.13
N GLY A 363 4.22 15.76 -0.82
CA GLY A 363 3.00 16.09 -1.53
C GLY A 363 3.29 17.14 -2.58
N ASP A 364 2.46 17.20 -3.61
CA ASP A 364 2.75 17.86 -4.89
C ASP A 364 3.38 19.26 -4.75
N VAL A 365 2.82 20.08 -3.85
CA VAL A 365 3.26 21.47 -3.63
C VAL A 365 4.69 21.60 -3.06
N CYS A 366 5.27 20.52 -2.53
CA CYS A 366 6.61 20.47 -1.96
C CYS A 366 7.48 19.29 -2.42
N ASP A 367 7.01 18.48 -3.36
CA ASP A 367 7.88 17.57 -4.10
C ASP A 367 8.68 18.35 -5.17
N VAL A 368 9.42 17.59 -5.97
CA VAL A 368 10.21 18.04 -7.11
C VAL A 368 10.01 17.15 -8.35
N ASP A 369 9.18 16.11 -8.23
CA ASP A 369 8.93 15.00 -9.17
C ASP A 369 7.58 14.35 -8.79
N ASP A 370 6.47 15.07 -9.00
CA ASP A 370 5.10 14.75 -8.46
C ASP A 370 4.50 13.40 -8.88
N ASP A 371 5.08 12.70 -9.87
CA ASP A 371 4.66 11.37 -10.31
C ASP A 371 5.76 10.29 -10.19
N ASN A 372 6.92 10.68 -9.66
CA ASN A 372 8.11 9.86 -9.42
C ASN A 372 8.67 9.16 -10.69
N ASP A 373 8.47 9.74 -11.87
CA ASP A 373 8.95 9.17 -13.13
C ASP A 373 10.47 9.37 -13.37
N ASN A 374 11.12 10.20 -12.55
CA ASN A 374 12.53 10.67 -12.61
C ASN A 374 12.74 11.92 -13.49
N ILE A 375 11.68 12.64 -13.85
CA ILE A 375 11.74 13.93 -14.51
C ILE A 375 11.12 14.99 -13.58
N THR A 376 11.95 15.96 -13.19
CA THR A 376 11.51 17.02 -12.28
C THR A 376 10.43 17.90 -12.92
N ASP A 377 9.35 18.26 -12.22
CA ASP A 377 8.20 19.03 -12.73
C ASP A 377 8.59 20.22 -13.61
N ALA A 378 9.62 20.97 -13.20
CA ALA A 378 10.13 22.14 -13.93
C ALA A 378 10.75 21.83 -15.33
N LYS A 379 10.76 20.56 -15.74
CA LYS A 379 11.13 20.07 -17.07
C LYS A 379 10.13 19.04 -17.60
N ASP A 380 9.10 18.71 -16.84
CA ASP A 380 8.12 17.71 -17.21
C ASP A 380 6.97 18.38 -17.98
N ASN A 381 6.59 17.82 -19.12
CA ASN A 381 5.41 18.24 -19.86
C ASN A 381 4.10 17.57 -19.39
N CYS A 382 4.17 16.67 -18.41
CA CYS A 382 3.06 16.01 -17.72
C CYS A 382 3.34 15.77 -16.21
N GLN A 383 3.67 16.82 -15.46
CA GLN A 383 3.95 16.82 -14.00
C GLN A 383 3.21 15.77 -13.13
N PHE A 384 1.92 15.49 -13.39
CA PHE A 384 1.12 14.56 -12.58
C PHE A 384 0.93 13.16 -13.23
N LYS A 385 1.62 12.81 -14.32
CA LYS A 385 1.34 11.59 -15.07
C LYS A 385 2.55 11.03 -15.84
N THR A 386 3.15 10.00 -15.24
CA THR A 386 4.43 9.39 -15.65
C THR A 386 4.57 9.21 -17.15
N ASN A 387 5.58 9.83 -17.75
CA ASN A 387 5.75 9.86 -19.19
C ASN A 387 7.22 10.00 -19.66
N LEU A 388 8.18 9.32 -19.01
CA LEU A 388 9.65 9.29 -19.17
C LEU A 388 10.28 9.57 -20.56
N LEU A 389 9.53 9.40 -21.65
CA LEU A 389 9.93 9.71 -23.01
C LEU A 389 9.71 11.19 -23.41
N GLN A 390 8.88 11.92 -22.66
CA GLN A 390 8.48 13.32 -22.91
C GLN A 390 8.05 13.53 -24.36
N GLU A 391 7.16 12.63 -24.83
CA GLU A 391 6.54 12.76 -26.14
C GLU A 391 5.54 13.93 -26.08
N ASP A 392 5.66 14.83 -27.06
CA ASP A 392 4.86 16.04 -27.26
C ASP A 392 4.82 16.24 -28.78
N LYS A 393 3.70 15.82 -29.37
CA LYS A 393 3.56 15.59 -30.81
C LYS A 393 3.25 16.86 -31.59
N ASP A 394 2.52 17.80 -31.00
CA ASP A 394 2.11 19.05 -31.62
C ASP A 394 2.91 20.29 -31.14
N SER A 395 3.74 20.10 -30.09
CA SER A 395 4.69 21.05 -29.53
C SER A 395 4.06 22.23 -28.79
N ASP A 396 2.97 21.97 -28.05
CA ASP A 396 2.27 22.98 -27.24
C ASP A 396 2.77 23.11 -25.79
N THR A 397 3.71 22.25 -25.37
CA THR A 397 4.31 22.09 -24.02
C THR A 397 3.56 21.21 -23.01
N VAL A 398 2.42 20.63 -23.39
CA VAL A 398 1.77 19.52 -22.69
C VAL A 398 2.16 18.21 -23.39
N GLY A 399 2.46 17.16 -22.63
CA GLY A 399 2.90 15.88 -23.21
C GLY A 399 1.75 14.98 -23.67
N ASP A 400 1.97 14.16 -24.69
CA ASP A 400 1.05 13.16 -25.26
C ASP A 400 0.37 12.26 -24.20
N ALA A 401 1.00 12.11 -23.02
CA ALA A 401 0.47 11.33 -21.92
C ALA A 401 -0.69 12.01 -21.19
N CYS A 402 -0.65 13.34 -21.00
CA CYS A 402 -1.61 14.12 -20.22
C CYS A 402 -2.44 15.09 -21.07
N ASP A 403 -2.06 15.30 -22.33
CA ASP A 403 -2.74 16.16 -23.27
C ASP A 403 -4.11 15.58 -23.70
N ASN A 404 -5.18 16.37 -23.51
CA ASN A 404 -6.54 16.06 -23.93
C ASN A 404 -6.80 16.29 -25.42
N CYS A 405 -5.79 16.76 -26.20
CA CYS A 405 -5.92 17.04 -27.62
C CYS A 405 -4.77 16.65 -28.58
N ILE A 406 -3.68 16.00 -28.16
CA ILE A 406 -2.57 15.24 -28.83
C ILE A 406 -2.10 15.66 -30.26
N ASP A 407 -3.00 16.00 -31.17
CA ASP A 407 -2.78 16.46 -32.54
C ASP A 407 -3.10 17.97 -32.75
N VAL A 408 -3.55 18.71 -31.73
CA VAL A 408 -4.04 20.11 -31.84
C VAL A 408 -3.63 20.98 -30.64
N PRO A 409 -2.67 21.92 -30.80
CA PRO A 409 -2.10 22.69 -29.68
C PRO A 409 -3.13 23.48 -28.85
N ASN A 410 -3.21 23.17 -27.55
CA ASN A 410 -4.12 23.76 -26.57
C ASN A 410 -3.53 23.74 -25.15
N SER A 411 -2.45 24.50 -24.95
CA SER A 411 -1.67 24.54 -23.68
C SER A 411 -2.45 24.96 -22.43
N ASP A 412 -3.70 25.44 -22.59
CA ASP A 412 -4.65 25.73 -21.52
C ASP A 412 -5.50 24.53 -21.10
N GLN A 413 -5.51 23.46 -21.91
CA GLN A 413 -6.18 22.17 -21.69
C GLN A 413 -7.68 22.29 -21.36
N THR A 414 -8.34 23.36 -21.83
CA THR A 414 -9.75 23.61 -21.55
C THR A 414 -10.63 22.48 -22.11
N ASP A 415 -11.34 21.83 -21.19
CA ASP A 415 -12.37 20.82 -21.41
C ASP A 415 -13.62 21.32 -20.66
N SER A 416 -14.65 21.71 -21.41
CA SER A 416 -15.81 22.43 -20.87
C SER A 416 -16.94 21.53 -20.36
N ASP A 417 -16.98 20.26 -20.77
CA ASP A 417 -17.97 19.27 -20.31
C ASP A 417 -17.37 18.19 -19.37
N GLY A 418 -16.05 18.05 -19.35
CA GLY A 418 -15.31 17.11 -18.52
C GLY A 418 -15.29 15.67 -19.06
N ASP A 419 -15.50 15.45 -20.36
CA ASP A 419 -15.47 14.12 -20.98
C ASP A 419 -14.05 13.58 -21.23
N GLY A 420 -13.03 14.45 -21.16
CA GLY A 420 -11.62 14.16 -21.36
C GLY A 420 -11.09 14.45 -22.77
N ILE A 421 -11.90 15.06 -23.64
CA ILE A 421 -11.49 15.59 -24.95
C ILE A 421 -11.48 17.12 -24.87
N GLY A 422 -10.33 17.75 -25.15
CA GLY A 422 -10.24 19.21 -25.08
C GLY A 422 -11.06 19.93 -26.15
N ASN A 423 -11.56 21.13 -25.81
CA ASN A 423 -12.37 21.98 -26.68
C ASN A 423 -11.71 22.28 -28.06
N ALA A 424 -10.38 22.17 -28.15
CA ALA A 424 -9.62 22.45 -29.38
C ALA A 424 -9.71 21.34 -30.44
N CYS A 425 -9.93 20.08 -30.02
CA CYS A 425 -10.00 18.90 -30.88
C CYS A 425 -11.38 18.20 -30.85
N GLU A 426 -12.28 18.66 -29.98
CA GLU A 426 -13.66 18.20 -29.85
C GLU A 426 -14.36 18.14 -31.23
N SER A 427 -14.73 16.93 -31.62
CA SER A 427 -15.12 16.59 -32.99
C SER A 427 -16.64 16.52 -33.18
N GLY A 428 -17.37 17.34 -32.42
CA GLY A 428 -18.81 17.59 -32.53
C GLY A 428 -19.14 19.07 -32.74
N GLY A 429 -18.44 19.96 -32.03
CA GLY A 429 -18.80 21.37 -31.90
C GLY A 429 -19.93 21.59 -30.88
N ASP A 430 -19.99 20.72 -29.87
CA ASP A 430 -20.98 20.63 -28.78
C ASP A 430 -20.22 20.72 -27.46
N LEU A 431 -19.48 21.82 -27.28
CA LEU A 431 -18.36 21.95 -26.32
C LEU A 431 -18.79 21.82 -24.84
N ASP A 432 -20.09 21.83 -24.57
CA ASP A 432 -20.67 21.67 -23.24
C ASP A 432 -21.63 20.45 -23.15
N ASN A 433 -21.71 19.67 -24.24
CA ASN A 433 -22.49 18.44 -24.37
C ASN A 433 -24.00 18.61 -24.07
N ASP A 434 -24.57 19.79 -24.34
CA ASP A 434 -26.00 20.08 -24.16
C ASP A 434 -26.89 19.46 -25.27
N GLY A 435 -26.28 19.14 -26.42
CA GLY A 435 -26.93 18.55 -27.59
C GLY A 435 -27.23 19.53 -28.74
N VAL A 436 -26.77 20.78 -28.68
CA VAL A 436 -27.06 21.87 -29.63
C VAL A 436 -25.79 22.39 -30.34
N VAL A 437 -25.18 21.56 -31.18
CA VAL A 437 -24.03 21.95 -32.03
C VAL A 437 -24.19 23.26 -32.85
N LYS A 438 -25.40 23.59 -33.33
CA LYS A 438 -25.57 24.60 -34.40
C LYS A 438 -26.58 25.69 -34.08
N GLY A 439 -26.06 26.91 -33.98
CA GLY A 439 -26.84 28.08 -33.61
C GLY A 439 -27.02 28.18 -32.10
N ASP A 440 -26.16 27.47 -31.37
CA ASP A 440 -25.98 27.62 -29.94
C ASP A 440 -25.71 29.08 -29.57
N ASN A 441 -26.44 29.56 -28.57
CA ASN A 441 -26.27 30.88 -27.98
C ASN A 441 -25.50 30.87 -26.65
N CYS A 442 -25.13 29.71 -26.10
CA CYS A 442 -24.19 29.56 -24.98
C CYS A 442 -23.16 28.42 -25.16
N PRO A 443 -22.20 28.53 -26.11
CA PRO A 443 -21.31 27.42 -26.51
C PRO A 443 -20.31 26.85 -25.50
N LEU A 444 -20.47 27.10 -24.19
CA LEU A 444 -19.63 26.64 -23.09
C LEU A 444 -20.44 26.47 -21.78
N VAL A 445 -21.78 26.59 -21.81
CA VAL A 445 -22.66 26.60 -20.63
C VAL A 445 -24.00 25.92 -20.97
N PRO A 446 -24.23 24.67 -20.53
CA PRO A 446 -25.30 23.83 -21.09
C PRO A 446 -26.70 24.45 -20.97
N ASN A 447 -27.33 24.75 -22.11
CA ASN A 447 -28.67 25.33 -22.17
C ASN A 447 -29.58 24.71 -23.25
N PRO A 448 -30.02 23.43 -23.11
CA PRO A 448 -30.72 22.70 -24.18
C PRO A 448 -32.07 23.29 -24.62
N ASP A 449 -32.60 24.29 -23.91
CA ASP A 449 -33.79 25.04 -24.28
C ASP A 449 -33.51 26.29 -25.14
N GLN A 450 -32.23 26.68 -25.26
CA GLN A 450 -31.69 27.76 -26.10
C GLN A 450 -32.43 29.08 -25.90
N LYS A 451 -32.82 29.35 -24.65
CA LYS A 451 -33.60 30.52 -24.28
C LYS A 451 -32.75 31.79 -24.41
N ASP A 452 -33.29 32.78 -25.12
CA ASP A 452 -32.75 34.14 -25.28
C ASP A 452 -33.94 35.10 -25.07
N THR A 453 -33.91 35.85 -23.98
CA THR A 453 -35.05 36.63 -23.49
C THR A 453 -35.16 38.02 -24.13
N ASP A 454 -34.05 38.64 -24.53
CA ASP A 454 -34.05 39.98 -25.12
C ASP A 454 -33.70 40.03 -26.62
N GLY A 455 -33.22 38.92 -27.18
CA GLY A 455 -33.02 38.68 -28.60
C GLY A 455 -31.67 39.18 -29.13
N ASP A 456 -30.64 39.26 -28.30
CA ASP A 456 -29.32 39.75 -28.70
C ASP A 456 -28.40 38.69 -29.33
N GLY A 457 -28.73 37.41 -29.14
CA GLY A 457 -27.97 36.26 -29.64
C GLY A 457 -27.05 35.57 -28.64
N VAL A 458 -27.04 35.99 -27.37
CA VAL A 458 -26.45 35.29 -26.22
C VAL A 458 -27.59 34.65 -25.41
N GLY A 459 -27.41 33.41 -24.95
CA GLY A 459 -28.46 32.70 -24.22
C GLY A 459 -28.56 33.12 -22.75
N ASP A 460 -29.76 33.06 -22.19
CA ASP A 460 -30.08 33.33 -20.78
C ASP A 460 -29.14 32.67 -19.75
N ALA A 461 -28.54 31.53 -20.10
CA ALA A 461 -27.65 30.76 -19.23
C ALA A 461 -26.24 31.36 -19.10
N CYS A 462 -25.79 32.11 -20.11
CA CYS A 462 -24.45 32.70 -20.21
C CYS A 462 -24.48 34.24 -20.40
N ASP A 463 -25.67 34.84 -20.47
CA ASP A 463 -25.86 36.29 -20.60
C ASP A 463 -25.79 36.99 -19.23
N ASN A 464 -24.79 37.86 -19.05
CA ASN A 464 -24.63 38.69 -17.85
C ASN A 464 -25.70 39.80 -17.71
N CYS A 465 -26.54 40.00 -18.73
CA CYS A 465 -27.60 40.99 -18.83
C CYS A 465 -28.91 40.50 -19.46
N VAL A 466 -29.41 39.29 -19.12
CA VAL A 466 -30.67 38.56 -19.51
C VAL A 466 -31.94 39.35 -19.96
N SER A 467 -32.02 40.67 -19.75
CA SER A 467 -33.13 41.53 -20.17
C SER A 467 -32.72 42.82 -20.89
N VAL A 468 -31.43 43.03 -21.19
CA VAL A 468 -30.84 44.24 -21.77
C VAL A 468 -29.74 43.90 -22.79
N SER A 469 -30.18 43.64 -24.02
CA SER A 469 -29.38 43.32 -25.21
C SER A 469 -28.01 44.01 -25.27
N ASN A 470 -26.94 43.22 -25.17
CA ASN A 470 -25.57 43.70 -24.99
C ASN A 470 -24.45 42.95 -25.76
N ILE A 471 -24.73 41.83 -26.47
CA ILE A 471 -23.98 41.01 -27.46
C ILE A 471 -22.50 40.73 -27.18
N ARG A 472 -21.72 41.78 -26.91
CA ARG A 472 -20.30 41.74 -26.57
C ARG A 472 -20.05 41.35 -25.11
N GLN A 473 -21.10 41.19 -24.28
CA GLN A 473 -21.01 40.74 -22.89
C GLN A 473 -19.96 41.49 -22.07
N ALA A 474 -19.80 42.79 -22.34
CA ALA A 474 -18.76 43.61 -21.72
C ALA A 474 -19.03 43.78 -20.23
N ASP A 475 -18.02 43.53 -19.40
CA ASP A 475 -18.04 43.66 -17.94
C ASP A 475 -16.71 44.33 -17.54
N THR A 476 -16.78 45.59 -17.10
CA THR A 476 -15.60 46.43 -16.85
C THR A 476 -14.98 46.21 -15.47
N ASP A 477 -15.76 45.83 -14.46
CA ASP A 477 -15.30 45.64 -13.08
C ASP A 477 -15.21 44.15 -12.65
N GLN A 478 -15.64 43.24 -13.52
CA GLN A 478 -15.60 41.78 -13.39
C GLN A 478 -16.52 41.24 -12.28
N ASN A 479 -17.68 41.87 -12.11
CA ASN A 479 -18.68 41.49 -11.10
C ASN A 479 -19.75 40.49 -11.58
N LEU A 480 -19.66 40.02 -12.85
CA LEU A 480 -20.63 39.15 -13.54
C LEU A 480 -21.97 39.82 -13.91
N ILE A 481 -22.03 41.14 -13.88
CA ILE A 481 -23.12 41.98 -14.40
C ILE A 481 -22.53 42.85 -15.51
N GLY A 482 -23.01 42.71 -16.74
CA GLY A 482 -22.43 43.44 -17.86
C GLY A 482 -22.72 44.95 -17.81
N ASP A 483 -21.82 45.75 -18.38
CA ASP A 483 -21.85 47.23 -18.50
C ASP A 483 -23.21 47.81 -18.98
N ALA A 484 -24.03 47.00 -19.66
CA ALA A 484 -25.34 47.39 -20.20
C ALA A 484 -26.46 47.37 -19.15
N CYS A 485 -26.34 46.53 -18.12
CA CYS A 485 -27.28 46.37 -17.01
C CYS A 485 -26.63 46.59 -15.63
N ASP A 486 -25.31 46.85 -15.59
CA ASP A 486 -24.60 47.35 -14.42
C ASP A 486 -25.07 48.77 -14.09
N GLU A 487 -26.00 48.86 -13.15
CA GLU A 487 -26.33 50.12 -12.50
C GLU A 487 -25.44 50.27 -11.26
N ALA A 488 -24.59 51.29 -11.25
CA ALA A 488 -23.76 51.70 -10.09
C ALA A 488 -24.58 52.19 -8.85
N ALA A 489 -25.87 51.86 -8.80
CA ALA A 489 -26.77 52.04 -7.67
C ALA A 489 -26.84 50.70 -6.92
N ASP A 490 -26.13 50.66 -5.80
CA ASP A 490 -26.18 49.62 -4.77
C ASP A 490 -26.32 50.40 -3.45
N GLU A 491 -27.57 50.53 -2.96
CA GLU A 491 -27.91 51.39 -1.81
C GLU A 491 -27.27 50.87 -0.50
N ASP A 492 -27.07 49.56 -0.38
CA ASP A 492 -26.58 48.92 0.86
C ASP A 492 -25.15 48.34 0.79
N GLN A 493 -24.57 48.26 -0.41
CA GLN A 493 -23.20 47.87 -0.72
C GLN A 493 -22.90 46.39 -0.46
N ASP A 494 -23.85 45.51 -0.81
CA ASP A 494 -23.70 44.06 -0.73
C ASP A 494 -23.02 43.40 -1.95
N GLY A 495 -22.85 44.16 -3.04
CA GLY A 495 -22.28 43.68 -4.30
C GLY A 495 -23.31 43.27 -5.36
N VAL A 496 -24.61 43.48 -5.11
CA VAL A 496 -25.69 43.25 -6.07
C VAL A 496 -26.44 44.55 -6.30
N SER A 497 -26.43 45.05 -7.55
CA SER A 497 -27.13 46.30 -7.90
C SER A 497 -28.60 46.30 -7.47
N ASP A 498 -29.11 47.48 -7.08
CA ASP A 498 -30.49 47.72 -6.65
C ASP A 498 -31.51 47.06 -7.59
N SER A 499 -31.23 46.99 -8.90
CA SER A 499 -32.13 46.44 -9.91
C SER A 499 -32.31 44.91 -9.80
N LYS A 500 -31.25 44.18 -9.43
CA LYS A 500 -31.21 42.71 -9.30
C LYS A 500 -31.38 42.25 -7.84
N ASP A 501 -31.11 43.11 -6.87
CA ASP A 501 -31.21 42.77 -5.46
C ASP A 501 -32.66 42.57 -4.96
N ASN A 502 -32.87 41.47 -4.26
CA ASN A 502 -34.14 41.13 -3.64
C ASN A 502 -34.46 41.89 -2.33
N CYS A 503 -33.50 42.59 -1.72
CA CYS A 503 -33.70 43.24 -0.42
C CYS A 503 -33.20 44.70 -0.25
N LYS A 504 -32.52 45.28 -1.24
CA LYS A 504 -32.13 46.69 -1.58
C LYS A 504 -31.50 47.59 -0.50
N ALA A 505 -31.84 47.41 0.75
CA ALA A 505 -31.51 48.31 1.86
C ALA A 505 -31.03 47.53 3.11
N VAL A 506 -30.72 46.23 2.95
CA VAL A 506 -30.33 45.28 3.99
C VAL A 506 -29.33 44.27 3.41
N PRO A 507 -28.00 44.46 3.57
CA PRO A 507 -27.00 43.75 2.77
C PRO A 507 -27.13 42.22 2.77
N ASN A 508 -27.28 41.63 1.59
CA ASN A 508 -27.61 40.23 1.38
C ASN A 508 -27.00 39.61 0.09
N GLY A 509 -25.72 39.85 -0.21
CA GLY A 509 -25.11 39.52 -1.50
C GLY A 509 -25.14 38.05 -1.94
N ASN A 510 -25.60 37.12 -1.08
CA ASN A 510 -25.92 35.74 -1.44
C ASN A 510 -27.34 35.54 -2.02
N GLN A 511 -28.16 36.60 -2.04
CA GLN A 511 -29.52 36.68 -2.57
C GLN A 511 -30.49 35.57 -2.07
N VAL A 512 -30.25 35.04 -0.86
CA VAL A 512 -31.02 33.90 -0.32
C VAL A 512 -32.43 34.31 0.08
N ARG A 513 -33.43 33.78 -0.65
CA ARG A 513 -34.84 33.84 -0.25
C ARG A 513 -35.24 32.64 0.58
N TYR A 514 -35.58 32.87 1.84
CA TYR A 514 -36.30 31.88 2.65
C TYR A 514 -37.79 31.96 2.34
N ASP A 515 -38.32 31.01 1.57
CA ASP A 515 -39.75 30.79 1.44
C ASP A 515 -40.33 30.29 2.77
N ILE A 516 -40.63 31.22 3.68
CA ILE A 516 -41.36 30.94 4.90
C ILE A 516 -42.82 30.65 4.53
N HIS A 517 -43.07 29.40 4.15
CA HIS A 517 -44.41 28.83 4.20
C HIS A 517 -44.87 28.79 5.67
N VAL A 518 -45.56 29.86 6.08
CA VAL A 518 -46.32 29.90 7.33
C VAL A 518 -47.46 28.89 7.22
N LEU A 519 -47.29 27.75 7.89
CA LEU A 519 -48.32 26.71 8.09
C LEU A 519 -49.38 27.15 9.11
#